data_AF-A0A2E7CCX9-F1
#
_entry.id   AF-A0A2E7CCX9-F1
#
_cell.length_a   1.000
_cell.length_b   1.000
_cell.length_c   1.000
_cell.angle_alpha   90.00
_cell.angle_beta   90.00
_cell.angle_gamma   90.00
#
_symmetry.space_group_name_H-M   'P 1'
#
loop_
_entity.id
_entity.type
_entity.pdbx_description
1 polymer ?
#
loop_
_entity_poly.entity_id
_entity_poly.type
_entity_poly.pdbx_seq_one_letter_code
_entity_poly.pdbx_strand_id
1 'polypeptide(L)'
;MQESTKIVRKTMQNIDVERFKPATKMFSNQIKFGRKITERFLDTSKFIVQAIAPTQSGKTGSISACIMFMNKHPQIKLPPENVFILSGLSSKDWVQQTKERFPKSMENQIYHRNKFKRFVKDVKMKKNVLVVIDEVQLACLPGQALHSAFIQSELMNLQYIMENDIKILLISATPDGVVYDLNDWKQGACVEFMDVPESYISIHHLMDENRIFQYKELCGAVLEKREDETQKQDSDDDDDESNEQIYENIREIEKYLTSEPKIHIIRTRNSIFHTKTIKNFKKVFKGKDYLFLSETKINMYKLLEKSPEKHTFIFIKEKLRCAQTIPKEYLGVLYERATESINDSVVIQGLAGRLTGYHENKTSVVFTNVNSIMKYKELLDNNFKIEEPQDDHGYDDEEDSGIMWISNSTKAKYPYTKGTYLCVDKSKLYKKMIKIGHIEE
;
A
#
# COMPACT_ATOMS: atom_id res chain seq x y z
N MET A 1 31.19 22.17 11.95
CA MET A 1 29.99 21.31 11.89
C MET A 1 28.77 21.95 12.57
N GLN A 2 28.87 22.54 13.77
CA GLN A 2 27.73 23.21 14.45
C GLN A 2 27.37 24.61 13.89
N GLU A 3 28.31 25.36 13.33
CA GLU A 3 28.02 26.66 12.70
C GLU A 3 27.37 26.55 11.31
N SER A 4 27.73 25.50 10.56
CA SER A 4 27.13 25.16 9.27
C SER A 4 25.62 24.88 9.41
N THR A 5 25.20 24.25 10.50
CA THR A 5 23.80 23.96 10.83
C THR A 5 23.00 25.21 11.27
N LYS A 6 23.66 26.21 11.85
CA LYS A 6 23.03 27.50 12.24
C LYS A 6 22.78 28.42 11.05
N ILE A 7 23.69 28.43 10.08
CA ILE A 7 23.56 29.24 8.85
C ILE A 7 22.43 28.70 7.95
N VAL A 8 22.26 27.38 7.87
CA VAL A 8 21.14 26.73 7.14
C VAL A 8 19.77 27.13 7.70
N ARG A 9 19.63 27.38 9.01
CA ARG A 9 18.35 27.79 9.61
C ARG A 9 17.94 29.23 9.28
N LYS A 10 18.89 30.13 9.02
CA LYS A 10 18.62 31.58 8.89
C LYS A 10 18.32 32.01 7.44
N THR A 11 18.79 31.26 6.45
CA THR A 11 18.62 31.60 5.02
C THR A 11 17.30 31.11 4.40
N MET A 12 16.50 30.32 5.12
CA MET A 12 15.28 29.69 4.57
C MET A 12 14.01 30.57 4.58
N GLN A 13 14.07 31.82 5.04
CA GLN A 13 12.86 32.66 5.18
C GLN A 13 12.46 33.43 3.91
N ASN A 14 13.33 33.60 2.91
CA ASN A 14 12.98 34.33 1.69
C ASN A 14 13.57 33.63 0.46
N ILE A 15 12.82 32.68 -0.12
CA ILE A 15 13.12 32.09 -1.44
C ILE A 15 11.84 32.10 -2.27
N ASP A 16 11.97 32.71 -3.44
CA ASP A 16 10.97 32.94 -4.50
C ASP A 16 10.10 31.71 -4.80
N VAL A 17 8.78 31.91 -4.92
CA VAL A 17 7.76 30.94 -4.46
C VAL A 17 7.08 30.10 -5.57
N GLU A 18 7.44 30.24 -6.85
CA GLU A 18 6.47 29.84 -7.91
C GLU A 18 6.64 28.49 -8.63
N ARG A 19 7.70 27.69 -8.42
CA ARG A 19 7.95 26.52 -9.31
C ARG A 19 7.24 25.21 -8.95
N PHE A 20 6.92 24.97 -7.69
CA PHE A 20 6.13 23.81 -7.26
C PHE A 20 5.31 24.17 -6.02
N LYS A 21 3.98 24.28 -6.20
CA LYS A 21 3.03 24.50 -5.12
C LYS A 21 2.09 23.28 -5.05
N PRO A 22 2.12 22.48 -3.96
CA PRO A 22 1.23 21.35 -3.80
C PRO A 22 -0.24 21.75 -4.00
N ALA A 23 -1.04 20.88 -4.63
CA ALA A 23 -2.46 21.15 -4.89
C ALA A 23 -3.30 21.12 -3.59
N THR A 24 -2.80 20.50 -2.53
CA THR A 24 -3.50 20.33 -1.26
C THR A 24 -2.61 20.76 -0.08
N LYS A 25 -3.25 21.17 1.02
CA LYS A 25 -2.55 21.50 2.27
C LYS A 25 -1.89 20.23 2.82
N MET A 26 -0.58 20.28 3.01
CA MET A 26 0.19 19.18 3.61
C MET A 26 0.16 19.26 5.13
N PHE A 27 0.08 18.12 5.80
CA PHE A 27 0.13 18.02 7.25
C PHE A 27 1.59 18.03 7.76
N SER A 28 1.79 18.35 9.04
CA SER A 28 3.13 18.53 9.61
C SER A 28 4.00 17.27 9.52
N ASN A 29 3.43 16.09 9.75
CA ASN A 29 4.12 14.82 9.63
C ASN A 29 4.52 14.49 8.17
N GLN A 30 3.68 14.84 7.20
CA GLN A 30 4.01 14.69 5.77
C GLN A 30 5.19 15.58 5.39
N ILE A 31 5.20 16.84 5.87
CA ILE A 31 6.29 17.79 5.64
C ILE A 31 7.59 17.29 6.29
N LYS A 32 7.53 16.84 7.56
CA LYS A 32 8.70 16.29 8.27
C LYS A 32 9.26 15.07 7.54
N PHE A 33 8.41 14.14 7.13
CA PHE A 33 8.85 12.92 6.46
C PHE A 33 9.45 13.19 5.07
N GLY A 34 8.81 14.06 4.26
CA GLY A 34 9.37 14.46 2.98
C GLY A 34 10.72 15.20 3.11
N ARG A 35 10.92 15.99 4.17
CA ARG A 35 12.21 16.60 4.49
C ARG A 35 13.26 15.52 4.83
N LYS A 36 12.92 14.59 5.71
CA LYS A 36 13.80 13.47 6.13
C LYS A 36 14.29 12.67 4.91
N ILE A 37 13.40 12.35 3.98
CA ILE A 37 13.75 11.68 2.71
C ILE A 37 14.69 12.55 1.87
N THR A 38 14.39 13.85 1.74
CA THR A 38 15.25 14.78 0.98
C THR A 38 16.67 14.86 1.55
N GLU A 39 16.79 14.89 2.89
CA GLU A 39 18.08 14.92 3.58
C GLU A 39 18.92 13.66 3.28
N ARG A 40 18.29 12.49 3.09
CA ARG A 40 19.00 11.28 2.64
C ARG A 40 19.59 11.43 1.25
N PHE A 41 18.88 12.08 0.33
CA PHE A 41 19.38 12.32 -1.02
C PHE A 41 20.43 13.43 -1.13
N LEU A 42 20.75 14.15 -0.04
CA LEU A 42 21.90 15.06 0.01
C LEU A 42 23.22 14.32 0.18
N ASP A 43 23.18 13.11 0.74
CA ASP A 43 24.31 12.19 0.71
C ASP A 43 24.43 11.62 -0.71
N THR A 44 25.49 12.00 -1.42
CA THR A 44 25.71 11.56 -2.81
C THR A 44 26.01 10.06 -2.92
N SER A 45 26.22 9.37 -1.80
CA SER A 45 26.29 7.90 -1.78
C SER A 45 24.91 7.24 -1.76
N LYS A 46 23.82 7.98 -1.54
CA LYS A 46 22.44 7.47 -1.44
C LYS A 46 21.63 7.74 -2.70
N PHE A 47 21.19 6.66 -3.36
CA PHE A 47 20.39 6.72 -4.58
C PHE A 47 18.98 6.17 -4.39
N ILE A 48 18.78 5.30 -3.39
CA ILE A 48 17.49 4.66 -3.14
C ILE A 48 17.05 4.91 -1.71
N VAL A 49 15.83 5.40 -1.53
CA VAL A 49 15.18 5.52 -0.23
C VAL A 49 13.89 4.71 -0.25
N GLN A 50 13.79 3.70 0.62
CA GLN A 50 12.53 3.02 0.91
C GLN A 50 11.83 3.73 2.05
N ALA A 51 10.81 4.50 1.72
CA ALA A 51 9.93 5.17 2.66
C ALA A 51 8.78 4.23 3.08
N ILE A 52 8.79 3.81 4.34
CA ILE A 52 7.72 3.01 4.95
C ILE A 52 6.78 3.96 5.69
N ALA A 53 5.52 3.98 5.25
CA ALA A 53 4.50 4.88 5.76
C ALA A 53 3.16 4.15 5.90
N PRO A 54 2.51 4.19 7.09
CA PRO A 54 1.28 3.46 7.34
C PRO A 54 0.15 3.76 6.34
N THR A 55 -0.87 2.90 6.31
CA THR A 55 -2.07 3.13 5.49
C THR A 55 -2.74 4.45 5.90
N GLN A 56 -3.22 5.24 4.92
CA GLN A 56 -3.93 6.50 5.20
C GLN A 56 -3.13 7.56 6.00
N SER A 57 -1.81 7.40 6.18
CA SER A 57 -0.99 8.35 6.94
C SER A 57 -0.66 9.65 6.19
N GLY A 58 -0.83 9.65 4.86
CA GLY A 58 -0.52 10.82 4.02
C GLY A 58 0.64 10.65 3.04
N LYS A 59 0.97 9.43 2.61
CA LYS A 59 2.04 9.11 1.64
C LYS A 59 2.17 10.10 0.48
N THR A 60 1.10 10.35 -0.26
CA THR A 60 1.13 11.26 -1.42
C THR A 60 1.53 12.69 -1.02
N GLY A 61 1.08 13.17 0.14
CA GLY A 61 1.50 14.47 0.67
C GLY A 61 2.98 14.50 1.04
N SER A 62 3.51 13.41 1.60
CA SER A 62 4.94 13.28 1.90
C SER A 62 5.80 13.27 0.62
N ILE A 63 5.34 12.63 -0.45
CA ILE A 63 5.97 12.68 -1.78
C ILE A 63 6.02 14.12 -2.29
N SER A 64 4.88 14.84 -2.25
CA SER A 64 4.82 16.25 -2.64
C SER A 64 5.78 17.11 -1.81
N ALA A 65 5.87 16.87 -0.49
CA ALA A 65 6.80 17.61 0.36
C ALA A 65 8.26 17.31 0.00
N CYS A 66 8.60 16.06 -0.28
CA CYS A 66 9.93 15.66 -0.73
C CYS A 66 10.32 16.38 -2.04
N ILE A 67 9.45 16.33 -3.05
CA ILE A 67 9.68 17.02 -4.33
C ILE A 67 9.87 18.52 -4.12
N MET A 68 9.04 19.14 -3.28
CA MET A 68 9.15 20.56 -2.94
C MET A 68 10.52 20.88 -2.32
N PHE A 69 11.00 20.08 -1.36
CA PHE A 69 12.31 20.31 -0.74
C PHE A 69 13.45 20.07 -1.72
N MET A 70 13.41 19.00 -2.51
CA MET A 70 14.43 18.71 -3.53
C MET A 70 14.50 19.78 -4.63
N ASN A 71 13.35 20.30 -5.06
CA ASN A 71 13.28 21.40 -6.03
C ASN A 71 13.93 22.68 -5.49
N LYS A 72 13.70 22.99 -4.22
CA LYS A 72 14.20 24.22 -3.56
C LYS A 72 15.64 24.09 -3.07
N HIS A 73 16.17 22.88 -2.91
CA HIS A 73 17.49 22.69 -2.31
C HIS A 73 18.60 23.11 -3.29
N PRO A 74 19.54 24.01 -2.92
CA PRO A 74 20.56 24.54 -3.83
C PRO A 74 21.49 23.50 -4.46
N GLN A 75 21.71 22.37 -3.78
CA GLN A 75 22.55 21.27 -4.28
C GLN A 75 21.80 20.30 -5.20
N ILE A 76 20.48 20.15 -5.02
CA ILE A 76 19.68 19.20 -5.81
C ILE A 76 19.03 19.91 -6.99
N LYS A 77 18.32 21.02 -6.74
CA LYS A 77 17.62 21.83 -7.76
C LYS A 77 16.77 20.98 -8.71
N LEU A 78 16.05 19.99 -8.18
CA LEU A 78 15.30 19.00 -8.97
C LEU A 78 14.22 19.66 -9.84
N PRO A 79 14.29 19.59 -11.17
CA PRO A 79 13.25 20.13 -12.04
C PRO A 79 11.96 19.29 -11.98
N PRO A 80 10.76 19.89 -11.90
CA PRO A 80 9.49 19.15 -11.87
C PRO A 80 9.30 18.18 -13.05
N GLU A 81 9.80 18.55 -14.24
CA GLU A 81 9.77 17.74 -15.47
C GLU A 81 10.70 16.51 -15.45
N ASN A 82 11.56 16.41 -14.43
CA ASN A 82 12.43 15.26 -14.18
C ASN A 82 11.97 14.43 -12.97
N VAL A 83 10.77 14.70 -12.46
CA VAL A 83 10.10 13.84 -11.48
C VAL A 83 9.20 12.87 -12.22
N PHE A 84 9.20 11.60 -11.83
CA PHE A 84 8.34 10.56 -12.38
C PHE A 84 7.65 9.85 -11.23
N ILE A 85 6.31 9.84 -11.20
CA ILE A 85 5.51 9.19 -10.16
C ILE A 85 4.84 7.97 -10.76
N LEU A 86 5.20 6.79 -10.26
CA LEU A 86 4.79 5.50 -10.77
C LEU A 86 3.92 4.76 -9.77
N SER A 87 3.06 3.88 -10.27
CA SER A 87 2.49 2.78 -9.48
C SER A 87 2.29 1.54 -10.35
N GLY A 88 2.55 0.36 -9.77
CA GLY A 88 2.25 -0.94 -10.39
C GLY A 88 0.75 -1.22 -10.54
N LEU A 89 -0.11 -0.35 -10.00
CA LEU A 89 -1.55 -0.44 -10.14
C LEU A 89 -2.03 -0.23 -11.58
N SER A 90 -3.09 -0.96 -11.95
CA SER A 90 -3.90 -0.65 -13.11
C SER A 90 -5.24 -0.07 -12.65
N SER A 91 -5.19 1.14 -12.10
CA SER A 91 -6.35 1.81 -11.51
C SER A 91 -6.53 3.23 -12.05
N LYS A 92 -7.68 3.48 -12.69
CA LYS A 92 -8.05 4.84 -13.14
C LYS A 92 -8.34 5.75 -11.94
N ASP A 93 -8.95 5.21 -10.88
CA ASP A 93 -9.21 5.95 -9.64
C ASP A 93 -7.91 6.45 -8.99
N TRP A 94 -6.87 5.60 -8.96
CA TRP A 94 -5.56 6.02 -8.44
C TRP A 94 -4.96 7.16 -9.27
N VAL A 95 -5.04 7.06 -10.60
CA VAL A 95 -4.54 8.13 -11.50
C VAL A 95 -5.28 9.42 -11.23
N GLN A 96 -6.61 9.38 -11.15
CA GLN A 96 -7.44 10.55 -10.88
C GLN A 96 -7.09 11.18 -9.53
N GLN A 97 -7.09 10.41 -8.45
CA GLN A 97 -6.77 10.89 -7.09
C GLN A 97 -5.34 11.42 -6.99
N THR A 98 -4.38 10.79 -7.68
CA THR A 98 -2.99 11.24 -7.69
C THR A 98 -2.88 12.57 -8.43
N LYS A 99 -3.46 12.69 -9.63
CA LYS A 99 -3.47 13.95 -10.40
C LYS A 99 -4.08 15.11 -9.62
N GLU A 100 -5.16 14.89 -8.89
CA GLU A 100 -5.80 15.92 -8.05
C GLU A 100 -4.90 16.40 -6.90
N ARG A 101 -3.92 15.60 -6.47
CA ARG A 101 -3.00 15.91 -5.36
C ARG A 101 -1.71 16.57 -5.82
N PHE A 102 -1.36 16.46 -7.09
CA PHE A 102 -0.17 17.07 -7.68
C PHE A 102 -0.53 18.32 -8.51
N PRO A 103 0.44 19.24 -8.74
CA PRO A 103 0.22 20.36 -9.64
C PRO A 103 -0.13 19.88 -11.06
N LYS A 104 -0.99 20.64 -11.76
CA LYS A 104 -1.37 20.33 -13.16
C LYS A 104 -0.18 20.17 -14.10
N SER A 105 0.90 20.92 -13.86
CA SER A 105 2.14 20.83 -14.63
C SER A 105 2.83 19.46 -14.53
N MET A 106 2.51 18.66 -13.51
CA MET A 106 3.08 17.34 -13.26
C MET A 106 2.16 16.17 -13.67
N GLU A 107 0.99 16.44 -14.26
CA GLU A 107 0.06 15.37 -14.64
C GLU A 107 0.64 14.40 -15.67
N ASN A 108 1.55 14.88 -16.51
CA ASN A 108 2.23 14.06 -17.53
C ASN A 108 3.31 13.16 -16.94
N GLN A 109 3.68 13.41 -15.69
CA GLN A 109 4.71 12.70 -14.94
C GLN A 109 4.12 11.58 -14.06
N ILE A 110 2.80 11.32 -14.15
CA ILE A 110 2.11 10.27 -13.39
C ILE A 110 1.82 9.06 -14.29
N TYR A 111 2.41 7.92 -13.95
CA TYR A 111 2.36 6.70 -14.75
C TYR A 111 1.84 5.53 -13.91
N HIS A 112 0.68 5.00 -14.30
CA HIS A 112 0.24 3.69 -13.82
C HIS A 112 0.74 2.59 -14.76
N ARG A 113 0.57 1.32 -14.38
CA ARG A 113 1.08 0.12 -15.07
C ARG A 113 1.02 0.16 -16.61
N ASN A 114 -0.13 0.55 -17.17
CA ASN A 114 -0.35 0.49 -18.63
C ASN A 114 0.37 1.62 -19.41
N LYS A 115 1.05 2.54 -18.70
CA LYS A 115 1.81 3.65 -19.29
C LYS A 115 3.32 3.52 -19.10
N PHE A 116 3.82 2.38 -18.58
CA PHE A 116 5.26 2.18 -18.38
C PHE A 116 6.10 2.23 -19.66
N LYS A 117 5.56 1.81 -20.81
CA LYS A 117 6.25 2.00 -22.11
C LYS A 117 6.52 3.47 -22.43
N ARG A 118 5.62 4.38 -22.02
CA ARG A 118 5.82 5.83 -22.16
C ARG A 118 6.85 6.32 -21.13
N PHE A 119 6.72 5.90 -19.88
CA PHE A 119 7.70 6.22 -18.83
C PHE A 119 9.13 5.90 -19.27
N VAL A 120 9.39 4.70 -19.79
CA VAL A 120 10.72 4.29 -20.27
C VAL A 120 11.27 5.27 -21.31
N LYS A 121 10.44 5.76 -22.24
CA LYS A 121 10.87 6.76 -23.23
C LYS A 121 11.13 8.12 -22.59
N ASP A 122 10.27 8.54 -21.67
CA ASP A 122 10.31 9.86 -21.06
C ASP A 122 11.47 10.02 -20.07
N VAL A 123 11.89 8.93 -19.39
CA VAL A 123 12.97 8.95 -18.39
C VAL A 123 14.35 8.75 -19.02
N LYS A 124 14.45 8.04 -20.14
CA LYS A 124 15.74 7.67 -20.74
C LYS A 124 16.53 8.92 -21.13
N MET A 125 17.82 8.92 -20.83
CA MET A 125 18.78 10.02 -21.08
C MET A 125 18.56 11.29 -20.24
N LYS A 126 17.58 11.34 -19.33
CA LYS A 126 17.46 12.47 -18.40
C LYS A 126 18.50 12.39 -17.30
N LYS A 127 18.87 13.56 -16.80
CA LYS A 127 19.79 13.75 -15.66
C LYS A 127 19.10 14.49 -14.53
N ASN A 128 19.57 14.30 -13.29
CA ASN A 128 18.94 14.85 -12.10
C ASN A 128 17.46 14.47 -12.05
N VAL A 129 17.21 13.19 -11.84
CA VAL A 129 15.90 12.54 -11.95
C VAL A 129 15.46 12.04 -10.59
N LEU A 130 14.17 12.19 -10.28
CA LEU A 130 13.53 11.49 -9.18
C LEU A 130 12.47 10.53 -9.73
N VAL A 131 12.66 9.23 -9.50
CA VAL A 131 11.66 8.20 -9.76
C VAL A 131 10.99 7.82 -8.44
N VAL A 132 9.70 8.12 -8.31
CA VAL A 132 8.89 7.76 -7.15
C VAL A 132 8.02 6.56 -7.51
N ILE A 133 7.99 5.52 -6.68
CA ILE A 133 7.13 4.34 -6.87
C ILE A 133 6.19 4.21 -5.68
N ASP A 134 4.92 4.53 -5.90
CA ASP A 134 3.83 4.34 -4.93
C ASP A 134 3.30 2.91 -4.98
N GLU A 135 3.21 2.29 -3.81
CA GLU A 135 2.88 0.87 -3.62
C GLU A 135 3.84 -0.04 -4.40
N VAL A 136 5.15 0.13 -4.16
CA VAL A 136 6.25 -0.54 -4.87
C VAL A 136 6.12 -2.05 -4.99
N GLN A 137 5.53 -2.72 -3.99
CA GLN A 137 5.29 -4.16 -3.96
C GLN A 137 4.32 -4.66 -5.03
N LEU A 138 3.62 -3.78 -5.76
CA LEU A 138 2.68 -4.16 -6.81
C LEU A 138 3.35 -4.29 -8.18
N ALA A 139 3.08 -5.40 -8.87
CA ALA A 139 3.59 -5.68 -10.21
C ALA A 139 5.13 -5.60 -10.34
N CYS A 140 5.85 -5.90 -9.25
CA CYS A 140 7.30 -5.72 -9.11
C CYS A 140 8.14 -6.97 -9.41
N LEU A 141 7.58 -8.18 -9.36
CA LEU A 141 8.37 -9.41 -9.53
C LEU A 141 9.08 -9.49 -10.89
N PRO A 142 10.14 -10.32 -11.01
CA PRO A 142 10.80 -10.58 -12.28
C PRO A 142 9.82 -10.89 -13.41
N GLY A 143 10.03 -10.24 -14.55
CA GLY A 143 9.16 -10.32 -15.73
C GLY A 143 7.85 -9.53 -15.64
N GLN A 144 7.49 -8.97 -14.47
CA GLN A 144 6.32 -8.09 -14.36
C GLN A 144 6.61 -6.69 -14.93
N ALA A 145 5.55 -5.89 -15.03
CA ALA A 145 5.57 -4.62 -15.74
C ALA A 145 6.57 -3.61 -15.15
N LEU A 146 6.65 -3.50 -13.82
CA LEU A 146 7.55 -2.54 -13.16
C LEU A 146 9.01 -2.98 -13.31
N HIS A 147 9.31 -4.26 -13.08
CA HIS A 147 10.62 -4.87 -13.35
C HIS A 147 11.10 -4.62 -14.78
N SER A 148 10.24 -4.92 -15.75
CA SER A 148 10.55 -4.73 -17.17
C SER A 148 10.83 -3.26 -17.50
N ALA A 149 10.10 -2.32 -16.90
CA ALA A 149 10.34 -0.90 -17.09
C ALA A 149 11.70 -0.46 -16.53
N PHE A 150 12.08 -0.97 -15.36
CA PHE A 150 13.36 -0.65 -14.71
C PHE A 150 14.56 -1.13 -15.52
N ILE A 151 14.52 -2.36 -16.04
CA ILE A 151 15.55 -2.87 -16.94
C ILE A 151 15.68 -2.00 -18.20
N GLN A 152 14.55 -1.71 -18.87
CA GLN A 152 14.56 -0.96 -20.13
C GLN A 152 14.98 0.51 -19.98
N SER A 153 14.90 1.05 -18.76
CA SER A 153 15.31 2.41 -18.41
C SER A 153 16.67 2.48 -17.70
N GLU A 154 17.39 1.36 -17.59
CA GLU A 154 18.70 1.25 -16.94
C GLU A 154 18.70 1.61 -15.43
N LEU A 155 17.53 1.59 -14.79
CA LEU A 155 17.34 1.91 -13.37
C LEU A 155 17.77 0.78 -12.41
N MET A 156 18.37 -0.30 -12.92
CA MET A 156 19.07 -1.34 -12.14
C MET A 156 20.59 -1.28 -12.35
N ASN A 157 21.07 -0.33 -13.16
CA ASN A 157 22.48 -0.13 -13.44
C ASN A 157 23.02 1.01 -12.56
N LEU A 158 23.80 0.66 -11.54
CA LEU A 158 24.38 1.62 -10.60
C LEU A 158 25.24 2.68 -11.30
N GLN A 159 26.05 2.30 -12.29
CA GLN A 159 26.87 3.24 -13.07
C GLN A 159 25.99 4.29 -13.76
N TYR A 160 24.90 3.84 -14.39
CA TYR A 160 23.95 4.74 -15.06
C TYR A 160 23.26 5.69 -14.09
N ILE A 161 22.82 5.18 -12.94
CA ILE A 161 22.20 5.96 -11.87
C ILE A 161 23.15 7.05 -11.38
N MET A 162 24.41 6.71 -11.12
CA MET A 162 25.41 7.65 -10.63
C MET A 162 25.76 8.71 -11.69
N GLU A 163 26.01 8.32 -12.93
CA GLU A 163 26.41 9.23 -14.01
C GLU A 163 25.32 10.23 -14.41
N ASN A 164 24.05 9.87 -14.17
CA ASN A 164 22.90 10.70 -14.51
C ASN A 164 22.23 11.33 -13.28
N ASP A 165 22.78 11.17 -12.07
CA ASP A 165 22.19 11.67 -10.82
C ASP A 165 20.71 11.26 -10.65
N ILE A 166 20.45 9.96 -10.71
CA ILE A 166 19.12 9.40 -10.56
C ILE A 166 18.88 9.03 -9.10
N LYS A 167 17.73 9.44 -8.58
CA LYS A 167 17.25 9.15 -7.23
C LYS A 167 15.94 8.37 -7.31
N ILE A 168 15.80 7.35 -6.49
CA ILE A 168 14.65 6.45 -6.48
C ILE A 168 14.02 6.45 -5.09
N LEU A 169 12.76 6.88 -5.02
CA LEU A 169 11.95 6.86 -3.81
C LEU A 169 10.91 5.75 -3.93
N LEU A 170 11.03 4.72 -3.11
CA LEU A 170 10.06 3.64 -3.02
C LEU A 170 9.16 3.94 -1.83
N ILE A 171 7.84 3.95 -1.98
CA ILE A 171 6.93 4.25 -0.87
C ILE A 171 5.83 3.20 -0.73
N SER A 172 5.64 2.70 0.49
CA SER A 172 4.63 1.69 0.78
C SER A 172 4.27 1.63 2.26
N ALA A 173 3.09 1.09 2.58
CA ALA A 173 2.78 0.61 3.93
C ALA A 173 3.30 -0.81 4.16
N THR A 174 3.31 -1.65 3.13
CA THR A 174 3.75 -3.04 3.18
C THR A 174 4.77 -3.22 2.06
N PRO A 175 6.05 -2.89 2.30
CA PRO A 175 7.09 -2.96 1.26
C PRO A 175 7.36 -4.39 0.79
N ASP A 176 6.84 -5.40 1.50
CA ASP A 176 7.03 -6.82 1.22
C ASP A 176 8.52 -7.15 1.10
N GLY A 177 8.89 -8.08 0.21
CA GLY A 177 10.27 -8.48 -0.03
C GLY A 177 11.16 -7.37 -0.61
N VAL A 178 10.58 -6.26 -1.09
CA VAL A 178 11.34 -5.16 -1.72
C VAL A 178 12.28 -4.47 -0.73
N VAL A 179 11.93 -4.42 0.55
CA VAL A 179 12.81 -3.82 1.58
C VAL A 179 14.12 -4.60 1.72
N TYR A 180 14.11 -5.91 1.48
CA TYR A 180 15.29 -6.78 1.59
C TYR A 180 16.16 -6.76 0.32
N ASP A 181 15.59 -6.41 -0.83
CA ASP A 181 16.37 -6.19 -2.07
C ASP A 181 17.36 -5.03 -1.91
N LEU A 182 17.12 -4.12 -0.97
CA LEU A 182 18.00 -2.98 -0.71
C LEU A 182 19.38 -3.40 -0.20
N ASN A 183 19.51 -4.59 0.38
CA ASN A 183 20.81 -5.12 0.82
C ASN A 183 21.80 -5.25 -0.35
N ASP A 184 21.30 -5.48 -1.58
CA ASP A 184 22.15 -5.54 -2.78
C ASP A 184 22.74 -4.18 -3.17
N TRP A 185 22.19 -3.08 -2.66
CA TRP A 185 22.69 -1.72 -2.90
C TRP A 185 23.67 -1.24 -1.83
N LYS A 186 23.91 -2.02 -0.77
CA LYS A 186 24.79 -1.66 0.36
C LYS A 186 24.49 -0.23 0.87
N GLN A 187 25.50 0.63 0.97
CA GLN A 187 25.35 2.02 1.37
C GLN A 187 24.59 2.89 0.33
N GLY A 188 24.33 2.39 -0.87
CA GLY A 188 23.52 3.03 -1.91
C GLY A 188 22.05 3.22 -1.57
N ALA A 189 21.54 2.48 -0.60
CA ALA A 189 20.16 2.52 -0.17
C ALA A 189 19.99 2.82 1.33
N CYS A 190 18.80 3.24 1.73
CA CYS A 190 18.38 3.25 3.13
C CYS A 190 16.86 3.12 3.27
N VAL A 191 16.41 2.75 4.47
CA VAL A 191 15.00 2.67 4.84
C VAL A 191 14.66 3.85 5.76
N GLU A 192 13.48 4.45 5.54
CA GLU A 192 12.98 5.54 6.35
C GLU A 192 11.53 5.30 6.78
N PHE A 193 11.27 5.44 8.08
CA PHE A 193 9.95 5.26 8.68
C PHE A 193 9.29 6.62 8.93
N MET A 194 7.98 6.68 8.61
CA MET A 194 7.16 7.86 8.87
C MET A 194 6.69 7.88 10.31
N ASP A 195 7.04 8.95 11.03
CA ASP A 195 6.42 9.25 12.32
C ASP A 195 4.99 9.76 12.11
N VAL A 196 4.04 9.16 12.82
CA VAL A 196 2.63 9.57 12.83
C VAL A 196 2.29 10.20 14.19
N PRO A 197 1.42 11.24 14.23
CA PRO A 197 1.00 11.83 15.49
C PRO A 197 0.03 10.91 16.24
N GLU A 198 -0.19 11.14 17.53
CA GLU A 198 -1.14 10.39 18.36
C GLU A 198 -2.58 10.42 17.82
N SER A 199 -2.95 11.47 17.08
CA SER A 199 -4.27 11.59 16.45
C SER A 199 -4.47 10.66 15.24
N TYR A 200 -3.44 9.94 14.80
CA TYR A 200 -3.54 8.94 13.74
C TYR A 200 -4.04 7.61 14.32
N ILE A 201 -5.21 7.17 13.87
CA ILE A 201 -5.75 5.85 14.20
C ILE A 201 -5.02 4.81 13.35
N SER A 202 -4.11 4.06 13.98
CA SER A 202 -3.40 2.95 13.36
C SER A 202 -4.24 1.66 13.37
N ILE A 203 -3.77 0.66 12.62
CA ILE A 203 -4.37 -0.68 12.66
C ILE A 203 -4.30 -1.30 14.07
N HIS A 204 -3.28 -0.97 14.86
CA HIS A 204 -3.14 -1.44 16.24
C HIS A 204 -4.09 -0.74 17.18
N HIS A 205 -4.31 0.58 17.03
CA HIS A 205 -5.35 1.28 17.78
C HIS A 205 -6.72 0.64 17.55
N LEU A 206 -7.06 0.29 16.30
CA LEU A 206 -8.31 -0.42 16.00
C LEU A 206 -8.40 -1.78 16.70
N MET A 207 -7.28 -2.49 16.84
CA MET A 207 -7.23 -3.77 17.55
C MET A 207 -7.41 -3.59 19.05
N ASP A 208 -6.68 -2.64 19.64
CA ASP A 208 -6.71 -2.33 21.08
C ASP A 208 -8.10 -1.80 21.51
N GLU A 209 -8.80 -1.10 20.61
CA GLU A 209 -10.20 -0.66 20.79
C GLU A 209 -11.24 -1.78 20.56
N ASN A 210 -10.84 -3.03 20.32
CA ASN A 210 -11.71 -4.16 19.97
C ASN A 210 -12.59 -3.89 18.73
N ARG A 211 -11.99 -3.28 17.69
CA ARG A 211 -12.68 -2.95 16.42
C ARG A 211 -12.25 -3.83 15.25
N ILE A 212 -11.39 -4.82 15.50
CA ILE A 212 -10.94 -5.80 14.51
C ILE A 212 -11.45 -7.18 14.93
N PHE A 213 -12.15 -7.85 14.01
CA PHE A 213 -12.72 -9.18 14.23
C PHE A 213 -12.28 -10.14 13.14
N GLN A 214 -12.20 -11.43 13.49
CA GLN A 214 -11.92 -12.47 12.52
C GLN A 214 -13.11 -12.61 11.56
N TYR A 215 -12.87 -12.46 10.25
CA TYR A 215 -13.90 -12.73 9.25
C TYR A 215 -14.30 -14.21 9.27
N LYS A 216 -15.49 -14.46 8.73
CA LYS A 216 -16.06 -15.78 8.44
C LYS A 216 -16.60 -15.77 7.01
N GLU A 217 -16.86 -16.95 6.46
CA GLU A 217 -17.43 -17.09 5.11
C GLU A 217 -18.91 -16.63 5.11
N LEU A 218 -19.30 -15.82 4.13
CA LEU A 218 -20.63 -15.19 4.03
C LEU A 218 -21.42 -15.64 2.77
N CYS A 219 -20.78 -16.37 1.86
CA CYS A 219 -21.35 -16.75 0.57
C CYS A 219 -21.64 -18.25 0.47
N GLY A 220 -20.84 -19.11 1.10
CA GLY A 220 -20.88 -20.58 0.92
C GLY A 220 -19.88 -21.13 -0.11
N ALA A 221 -19.14 -20.24 -0.79
CA ALA A 221 -18.25 -20.60 -1.90
C ALA A 221 -16.94 -21.34 -1.49
N VAL A 222 -16.68 -21.53 -0.20
CA VAL A 222 -15.59 -22.39 0.32
C VAL A 222 -16.08 -23.81 0.56
N LEU A 223 -17.35 -23.95 0.94
CA LEU A 223 -17.98 -25.25 1.22
C LEU A 223 -18.19 -26.02 -0.09
N GLU A 224 -18.62 -25.35 -1.15
CA GLU A 224 -18.81 -25.90 -2.51
C GLU A 224 -17.52 -26.46 -3.16
N LYS A 225 -16.32 -26.13 -2.64
CA LYS A 225 -15.05 -26.68 -3.16
C LYS A 225 -14.61 -27.98 -2.48
N ARG A 226 -15.22 -28.32 -1.33
CA ARG A 226 -14.89 -29.52 -0.56
C ARG A 226 -15.75 -30.73 -0.92
N GLU A 227 -16.87 -30.50 -1.61
CA GLU A 227 -17.71 -31.55 -2.18
C GLU A 227 -17.23 -31.78 -3.62
N ASP A 228 -16.80 -33.01 -3.91
CA ASP A 228 -16.22 -33.43 -5.18
C ASP A 228 -17.10 -33.11 -6.41
N GLU A 229 -16.43 -33.02 -7.56
CA GLU A 229 -16.93 -32.68 -8.91
C GLU A 229 -18.06 -33.58 -9.48
N THR A 230 -18.75 -34.38 -8.67
CA THR A 230 -19.71 -35.40 -9.13
C THR A 230 -21.17 -35.02 -9.07
N GLN A 231 -21.58 -33.87 -8.50
CA GLN A 231 -22.98 -33.43 -8.58
C GLN A 231 -23.09 -31.91 -8.79
N LYS A 232 -22.74 -31.45 -9.99
CA LYS A 232 -23.30 -30.20 -10.51
C LYS A 232 -24.77 -30.44 -10.84
N GLN A 233 -25.63 -30.30 -9.85
CA GLN A 233 -27.04 -30.07 -10.09
C GLN A 233 -27.32 -28.60 -9.85
N ASP A 234 -27.55 -27.88 -10.95
CA ASP A 234 -28.12 -26.54 -10.96
C ASP A 234 -29.55 -26.64 -10.40
N SER A 235 -29.69 -26.74 -9.08
CA SER A 235 -30.98 -26.52 -8.42
C SER A 235 -30.97 -25.16 -7.77
N ASP A 236 -31.73 -24.24 -8.36
CA ASP A 236 -32.11 -22.92 -7.83
C ASP A 236 -33.02 -23.03 -6.57
N ASP A 237 -33.04 -24.18 -5.88
CA ASP A 237 -33.90 -24.42 -4.72
C ASP A 237 -33.23 -23.89 -3.45
N ASP A 238 -33.80 -22.78 -2.97
CA ASP A 238 -33.31 -21.79 -2.00
C ASP A 238 -33.40 -22.22 -0.51
N ASP A 239 -33.65 -23.49 -0.18
CA ASP A 239 -33.97 -23.94 1.19
C ASP A 239 -33.24 -25.22 1.61
N ASP A 240 -31.91 -25.14 1.68
CA ASP A 240 -31.09 -26.21 2.20
C ASP A 240 -30.49 -25.85 3.57
N GLU A 241 -30.67 -26.76 4.53
CA GLU A 241 -30.20 -26.72 5.92
C GLU A 241 -28.67 -26.44 6.01
N SER A 242 -27.96 -26.70 4.90
CA SER A 242 -26.53 -26.44 4.66
C SER A 242 -26.12 -24.94 4.68
N ASN A 243 -27.06 -24.00 4.58
CA ASN A 243 -26.76 -22.55 4.61
C ASN A 243 -26.91 -21.87 5.99
N GLU A 244 -27.36 -22.58 7.03
CA GLU A 244 -27.67 -21.94 8.32
C GLU A 244 -26.42 -21.31 8.96
N GLN A 245 -25.25 -21.98 8.88
CA GLN A 245 -23.99 -21.42 9.38
C GLN A 245 -23.61 -20.11 8.67
N ILE A 246 -23.89 -19.99 7.38
CA ILE A 246 -23.65 -18.74 6.62
C ILE A 246 -24.58 -17.63 7.11
N TYR A 247 -25.84 -17.97 7.38
CA TYR A 247 -26.80 -17.01 7.94
C TYR A 247 -26.42 -16.57 9.34
N GLU A 248 -25.96 -17.48 10.20
CA GLU A 248 -25.42 -17.15 11.51
C GLU A 248 -24.21 -16.21 11.43
N ASN A 249 -23.25 -16.50 10.52
CA ASN A 249 -22.09 -15.62 10.31
C ASN A 249 -22.51 -14.20 9.89
N ILE A 250 -23.57 -14.06 9.10
CA ILE A 250 -24.13 -12.75 8.73
C ILE A 250 -24.85 -12.12 9.93
N ARG A 251 -25.62 -12.89 10.71
CA ARG A 251 -26.34 -12.38 11.91
C ARG A 251 -25.37 -11.85 12.97
N GLU A 252 -24.14 -12.37 13.06
CA GLU A 252 -23.12 -11.82 13.98
C GLU A 252 -22.84 -10.33 13.74
N ILE A 253 -23.03 -9.84 12.51
CA ILE A 253 -22.87 -8.44 12.15
C ILE A 253 -23.87 -7.55 12.90
N GLU A 254 -25.07 -8.06 13.26
CA GLU A 254 -26.11 -7.29 13.96
C GLU A 254 -25.62 -6.67 15.27
N LYS A 255 -24.73 -7.38 15.97
CA LYS A 255 -24.15 -6.95 17.26
C LYS A 255 -23.36 -5.63 17.14
N TYR A 256 -22.95 -5.27 15.92
CA TYR A 256 -22.13 -4.11 15.62
C TYR A 256 -22.89 -3.05 14.81
N LEU A 257 -24.20 -3.25 14.57
CA LEU A 257 -25.05 -2.23 13.99
C LEU A 257 -25.47 -1.25 15.08
N THR A 258 -25.17 0.04 14.89
CA THR A 258 -25.60 1.09 15.81
C THR A 258 -27.08 1.41 15.64
N SER A 259 -27.68 2.08 16.62
CA SER A 259 -29.05 2.62 16.48
C SER A 259 -29.14 3.65 15.35
N GLU A 260 -28.12 4.48 15.20
CA GLU A 260 -27.98 5.39 14.07
C GLU A 260 -27.67 4.62 12.78
N PRO A 261 -28.35 4.91 11.67
CA PRO A 261 -28.00 4.42 10.34
C PRO A 261 -26.53 4.66 9.97
N LYS A 262 -25.86 3.63 9.45
CA LYS A 262 -24.50 3.70 8.91
C LYS A 262 -24.40 3.05 7.53
N ILE A 263 -23.27 3.29 6.88
CA ILE A 263 -22.90 2.63 5.62
C ILE A 263 -21.95 1.48 5.93
N HIS A 264 -22.35 0.27 5.54
CA HIS A 264 -21.59 -0.96 5.73
C HIS A 264 -20.99 -1.38 4.40
N ILE A 265 -19.72 -1.77 4.38
CA ILE A 265 -19.04 -2.21 3.15
C ILE A 265 -18.74 -3.69 3.26
N ILE A 266 -19.34 -4.50 2.38
CA ILE A 266 -19.14 -5.94 2.34
C ILE A 266 -18.36 -6.28 1.05
N ARG A 267 -17.11 -6.74 1.19
CA ARG A 267 -16.36 -7.23 0.04
C ARG A 267 -16.81 -8.64 -0.30
N THR A 268 -17.14 -8.87 -1.57
CA THR A 268 -17.57 -10.17 -2.06
C THR A 268 -16.57 -10.74 -3.06
N ARG A 269 -16.76 -12.02 -3.42
CA ARG A 269 -16.18 -12.62 -4.62
C ARG A 269 -16.86 -12.07 -5.89
N ASN A 270 -16.34 -12.45 -7.06
CA ASN A 270 -16.87 -12.06 -8.37
C ASN A 270 -18.06 -12.93 -8.82
N SER A 271 -18.71 -12.52 -9.91
CA SER A 271 -19.78 -13.28 -10.60
C SER A 271 -20.89 -13.78 -9.68
N ILE A 272 -21.26 -15.06 -9.77
CA ILE A 272 -22.42 -15.65 -9.08
C ILE A 272 -22.34 -15.50 -7.55
N PHE A 273 -21.13 -15.57 -6.99
CA PHE A 273 -20.90 -15.42 -5.56
C PHE A 273 -21.20 -14.02 -5.03
N HIS A 274 -21.04 -12.98 -5.86
CA HIS A 274 -21.48 -11.63 -5.52
C HIS A 274 -23.00 -11.61 -5.30
N THR A 275 -23.74 -12.16 -6.25
CA THR A 275 -25.21 -12.23 -6.20
C THR A 275 -25.69 -13.09 -5.02
N LYS A 276 -25.06 -14.25 -4.80
CA LYS A 276 -25.37 -15.14 -3.68
C LYS A 276 -25.16 -14.47 -2.32
N THR A 277 -24.04 -13.76 -2.13
CA THR A 277 -23.80 -13.00 -0.88
C THR A 277 -24.90 -11.96 -0.64
N ILE A 278 -25.33 -11.22 -1.68
CA ILE A 278 -26.41 -10.23 -1.56
C ILE A 278 -27.75 -10.90 -1.20
N LYS A 279 -28.07 -12.05 -1.83
CA LYS A 279 -29.27 -12.84 -1.51
C LYS A 279 -29.24 -13.29 -0.03
N ASN A 280 -28.12 -13.81 0.45
CA ASN A 280 -27.98 -14.25 1.84
C ASN A 280 -28.24 -13.11 2.84
N PHE A 281 -27.65 -11.92 2.61
CA PHE A 281 -27.92 -10.75 3.44
C PHE A 281 -29.41 -10.35 3.42
N LYS A 282 -30.05 -10.36 2.25
CA LYS A 282 -31.49 -10.04 2.14
C LYS A 282 -32.38 -11.06 2.86
N LYS A 283 -32.00 -12.35 2.85
CA LYS A 283 -32.72 -13.41 3.57
C LYS A 283 -32.57 -13.23 5.09
N VAL A 284 -31.36 -13.01 5.57
CA VAL A 284 -31.06 -12.81 7.01
C VAL A 284 -31.75 -11.56 7.56
N PHE A 285 -31.67 -10.45 6.84
CA PHE A 285 -32.23 -9.16 7.27
C PHE A 285 -33.66 -8.93 6.74
N LYS A 286 -34.38 -10.00 6.38
CA LYS A 286 -35.75 -9.89 5.89
C LYS A 286 -36.64 -9.20 6.93
N GLY A 287 -37.40 -8.19 6.49
CA GLY A 287 -38.26 -7.38 7.35
C GLY A 287 -37.56 -6.22 8.07
N LYS A 288 -36.24 -6.08 7.95
CA LYS A 288 -35.51 -4.87 8.38
C LYS A 288 -35.56 -3.82 7.27
N ASP A 289 -35.73 -2.55 7.64
CA ASP A 289 -35.65 -1.43 6.68
C ASP A 289 -34.19 -1.07 6.38
N TYR A 290 -33.48 -1.99 5.73
CA TYR A 290 -32.08 -1.82 5.31
C TYR A 290 -31.99 -1.71 3.79
N LEU A 291 -30.97 -1.00 3.30
CA LEU A 291 -30.70 -0.84 1.88
C LEU A 291 -29.53 -1.73 1.44
N PHE A 292 -29.69 -2.46 0.33
CA PHE A 292 -28.66 -3.35 -0.20
C PHE A 292 -28.26 -2.92 -1.62
N LEU A 293 -27.05 -2.41 -1.79
CA LEU A 293 -26.55 -1.83 -3.04
C LEU A 293 -25.33 -2.58 -3.55
N SER A 294 -25.28 -2.86 -4.85
CA SER A 294 -24.06 -3.32 -5.52
C SER A 294 -23.30 -2.12 -6.07
N GLU A 295 -21.98 -2.11 -5.89
CA GLU A 295 -21.12 -1.01 -6.35
C GLU A 295 -21.24 -0.69 -7.84
N THR A 296 -21.58 -1.68 -8.67
CA THR A 296 -21.69 -1.51 -10.13
C THR A 296 -22.82 -0.57 -10.54
N LYS A 297 -23.77 -0.29 -9.64
CA LYS A 297 -24.96 0.51 -9.91
C LYS A 297 -24.89 1.92 -9.31
N ILE A 298 -23.80 2.27 -8.62
CA ILE A 298 -23.71 3.49 -7.82
C ILE A 298 -22.36 4.19 -7.92
N ASN A 299 -22.33 5.48 -7.59
CA ASN A 299 -21.10 6.16 -7.23
C ASN A 299 -20.87 6.05 -5.71
N MET A 300 -20.10 5.04 -5.31
CA MET A 300 -19.84 4.73 -3.90
C MET A 300 -19.22 5.92 -3.14
N TYR A 301 -18.29 6.68 -3.74
CA TYR A 301 -17.61 7.76 -3.03
C TYR A 301 -18.55 8.89 -2.62
N LYS A 302 -19.48 9.29 -3.51
CA LYS A 302 -20.51 10.29 -3.19
C LYS A 302 -21.48 9.82 -2.11
N LEU A 303 -21.73 8.52 -2.04
CA LEU A 303 -22.61 7.95 -1.02
C LEU A 303 -21.94 7.98 0.36
N LEU A 304 -20.63 7.70 0.42
CA LEU A 304 -19.86 7.71 1.67
C LEU A 304 -19.71 9.10 2.29
N GLU A 305 -19.93 10.18 1.53
CA GLU A 305 -19.87 11.57 2.01
C GLU A 305 -21.15 12.02 2.74
N LYS A 306 -22.23 11.24 2.72
CA LYS A 306 -23.54 11.65 3.26
C LYS A 306 -24.00 10.72 4.36
N SER A 307 -24.65 11.29 5.37
CA SER A 307 -25.34 10.50 6.39
C SER A 307 -26.45 9.68 5.73
N PRO A 308 -26.52 8.37 5.96
CA PRO A 308 -27.58 7.54 5.40
C PRO A 308 -28.89 7.70 6.21
N GLU A 309 -30.04 7.56 5.55
CA GLU A 309 -31.35 7.55 6.21
C GLU A 309 -31.66 6.19 6.87
N LYS A 310 -31.04 5.12 6.37
CA LYS A 310 -31.14 3.76 6.88
C LYS A 310 -29.85 2.99 6.69
N HIS A 311 -29.63 1.96 7.50
CA HIS A 311 -28.45 1.10 7.36
C HIS A 311 -28.32 0.61 5.92
N THR A 312 -27.18 0.92 5.31
CA THR A 312 -26.96 0.72 3.88
C THR A 312 -25.75 -0.19 3.68
N PHE A 313 -26.00 -1.41 3.22
CA PHE A 313 -24.97 -2.38 2.85
C PHE A 313 -24.56 -2.18 1.40
N ILE A 314 -23.30 -1.82 1.18
CA ILE A 314 -22.67 -1.70 -0.13
C ILE A 314 -21.78 -2.92 -0.36
N PHE A 315 -22.11 -3.69 -1.40
CA PHE A 315 -21.35 -4.87 -1.79
C PHE A 315 -20.34 -4.51 -2.87
N ILE A 316 -19.07 -4.76 -2.61
CA ILE A 316 -17.96 -4.40 -3.51
C ILE A 316 -17.23 -5.63 -4.04
N LYS A 317 -16.80 -5.58 -5.30
CA LYS A 317 -15.98 -6.61 -5.95
C LYS A 317 -14.57 -6.09 -6.19
N GLU A 318 -13.56 -6.70 -5.57
CA GLU A 318 -12.14 -6.46 -5.87
C GLU A 318 -11.66 -4.98 -5.79
N LYS A 319 -12.47 -4.08 -5.20
CA LYS A 319 -12.20 -2.66 -4.99
C LYS A 319 -11.67 -2.37 -3.58
N LEU A 320 -11.07 -1.20 -3.38
CA LEU A 320 -10.52 -0.74 -2.10
C LEU A 320 -9.40 -1.64 -1.55
N ARG A 321 -8.57 -2.22 -2.43
CA ARG A 321 -7.47 -3.13 -2.04
C ARG A 321 -6.22 -2.40 -1.56
N CYS A 322 -5.99 -1.19 -2.06
CA CYS A 322 -4.87 -0.33 -1.70
C CYS A 322 -5.08 1.07 -2.31
N ALA A 323 -4.21 2.02 -1.94
CA ALA A 323 -4.03 3.35 -2.55
C ALA A 323 -5.26 4.28 -2.68
N GLN A 324 -6.45 3.86 -2.26
CA GLN A 324 -7.69 4.64 -2.31
C GLN A 324 -8.01 5.24 -0.93
N THR A 325 -8.46 6.49 -0.91
CA THR A 325 -9.00 7.16 0.30
C THR A 325 -10.53 7.14 0.26
N ILE A 326 -11.16 6.85 1.40
CA ILE A 326 -12.63 6.91 1.54
C ILE A 326 -13.01 7.79 2.74
N PRO A 327 -14.15 8.50 2.68
CA PRO A 327 -14.79 9.11 3.84
C PRO A 327 -15.16 8.04 4.88
N LYS A 328 -15.11 8.40 6.16
CA LYS A 328 -15.26 7.45 7.27
C LYS A 328 -16.34 7.82 8.28
N GLU A 329 -16.82 9.05 8.24
CA GLU A 329 -17.74 9.60 9.26
C GLU A 329 -18.97 8.70 9.46
N TYR A 330 -19.59 8.26 8.36
CA TYR A 330 -20.81 7.45 8.39
C TYR A 330 -20.57 5.96 8.17
N LEU A 331 -19.33 5.49 8.24
CA LEU A 331 -19.06 4.06 8.14
C LEU A 331 -19.58 3.32 9.37
N GLY A 332 -20.04 2.09 9.15
CA GLY A 332 -20.40 1.13 10.18
C GLY A 332 -19.46 -0.07 10.10
N VAL A 333 -19.99 -1.18 9.60
CA VAL A 333 -19.25 -2.45 9.48
C VAL A 333 -18.53 -2.53 8.15
N LEU A 334 -17.24 -2.84 8.19
CA LEU A 334 -16.46 -3.20 7.02
C LEU A 334 -16.16 -4.69 7.08
N TYR A 335 -16.40 -5.44 6.00
CA TYR A 335 -16.27 -6.89 6.01
C TYR A 335 -15.45 -7.37 4.81
N GLU A 336 -14.28 -7.94 5.06
CA GLU A 336 -13.44 -8.58 4.05
C GLU A 336 -13.99 -9.94 3.63
N ARG A 337 -13.76 -10.34 2.37
CA ARG A 337 -14.12 -11.70 1.95
C ARG A 337 -13.19 -12.71 2.63
N ALA A 338 -13.77 -13.78 3.16
CA ALA A 338 -12.98 -14.93 3.59
C ALA A 338 -12.28 -15.61 2.40
N THR A 339 -11.05 -16.08 2.63
CA THR A 339 -10.22 -16.70 1.59
C THR A 339 -9.28 -17.72 2.20
N GLU A 340 -9.12 -18.88 1.55
CA GLU A 340 -8.17 -19.91 1.98
C GLU A 340 -6.73 -19.49 1.63
N SER A 341 -6.54 -18.86 0.48
CA SER A 341 -5.27 -18.26 0.09
C SER A 341 -5.19 -16.82 0.59
N ILE A 342 -4.52 -16.64 1.71
CA ILE A 342 -4.31 -15.34 2.36
C ILE A 342 -3.09 -14.65 1.75
N ASN A 343 -3.21 -13.35 1.52
CA ASN A 343 -2.08 -12.47 1.22
C ASN A 343 -2.12 -11.34 2.25
N ASP A 344 -1.16 -11.37 3.18
CA ASP A 344 -1.11 -10.52 4.36
C ASP A 344 -1.04 -9.03 3.96
N SER A 345 -0.24 -8.69 2.94
CA SER A 345 -0.11 -7.33 2.41
C SER A 345 -1.44 -6.79 1.88
N VAL A 346 -2.20 -7.61 1.14
CA VAL A 346 -3.53 -7.22 0.65
C VAL A 346 -4.51 -7.04 1.81
N VAL A 347 -4.41 -7.86 2.86
CA VAL A 347 -5.27 -7.74 4.05
C VAL A 347 -5.00 -6.43 4.79
N ILE A 348 -3.73 -6.11 5.08
CA ILE A 348 -3.36 -4.85 5.76
C ILE A 348 -3.82 -3.64 4.98
N GLN A 349 -3.63 -3.66 3.66
CA GLN A 349 -3.98 -2.52 2.82
C GLN A 349 -5.47 -2.40 2.48
N GLY A 350 -6.22 -3.49 2.66
CA GLY A 350 -7.64 -3.63 2.36
C GLY A 350 -8.54 -2.77 3.25
N LEU A 351 -9.72 -3.28 3.58
CA LEU A 351 -10.73 -2.52 4.33
C LEU A 351 -10.23 -2.10 5.72
N ALA A 352 -9.44 -2.93 6.38
CA ALA A 352 -8.86 -2.59 7.68
C ALA A 352 -7.90 -1.39 7.57
N GLY A 353 -6.98 -1.41 6.59
CA GLY A 353 -6.15 -0.26 6.26
C GLY A 353 -6.94 0.95 5.77
N ARG A 354 -8.13 0.76 5.17
CA ARG A 354 -9.00 1.89 4.81
C ARG A 354 -9.67 2.51 6.02
N LEU A 355 -9.84 1.79 7.13
CA LEU A 355 -10.40 2.31 8.38
C LEU A 355 -9.35 3.02 9.25
N THR A 356 -8.06 2.96 8.91
CA THR A 356 -7.01 3.75 9.57
C THR A 356 -7.00 5.21 9.09
N GLY A 357 -6.31 6.11 9.80
CA GLY A 357 -6.10 7.50 9.38
C GLY A 357 -6.54 8.53 10.40
N TYR A 358 -6.85 9.74 9.92
CA TYR A 358 -7.27 10.88 10.74
C TYR A 358 -8.79 11.04 10.62
N HIS A 359 -9.53 10.61 11.64
CA HIS A 359 -10.98 10.76 11.71
C HIS A 359 -11.47 10.53 13.15
N GLU A 360 -12.72 10.89 13.41
CA GLU A 360 -13.35 10.75 14.73
C GLU A 360 -14.30 9.55 14.82
N ASN A 361 -14.41 8.73 13.77
CA ASN A 361 -15.23 7.52 13.81
C ASN A 361 -14.67 6.50 14.82
N LYS A 362 -15.41 6.32 15.92
CA LYS A 362 -15.13 5.38 17.02
C LYS A 362 -15.97 4.10 17.00
N THR A 363 -16.99 4.03 16.16
CA THR A 363 -17.99 2.94 16.18
C THR A 363 -17.79 1.91 15.07
N SER A 364 -17.08 2.27 13.99
CA SER A 364 -16.84 1.33 12.90
C SER A 364 -15.98 0.17 13.33
N VAL A 365 -16.36 -1.03 12.89
CA VAL A 365 -15.59 -2.26 13.08
C VAL A 365 -15.22 -2.85 11.73
N VAL A 366 -14.16 -3.65 11.72
CA VAL A 366 -13.71 -4.38 10.53
C VAL A 366 -13.57 -5.88 10.81
N PHE A 367 -14.19 -6.68 9.96
CA PHE A 367 -13.99 -8.12 9.92
C PHE A 367 -12.93 -8.44 8.87
N THR A 368 -11.81 -8.99 9.30
CA THR A 368 -10.62 -9.25 8.48
C THR A 368 -9.88 -10.50 8.95
N ASN A 369 -8.75 -10.85 8.33
CA ASN A 369 -7.88 -11.88 8.89
C ASN A 369 -7.07 -11.28 10.05
N VAL A 370 -7.39 -11.67 11.28
CA VAL A 370 -6.74 -11.13 12.49
C VAL A 370 -5.27 -11.51 12.54
N ASN A 371 -4.93 -12.73 12.11
CA ASN A 371 -3.55 -13.22 12.09
C ASN A 371 -2.64 -12.32 11.21
N SER A 372 -3.11 -11.90 10.02
CA SER A 372 -2.37 -10.94 9.19
C SER A 372 -2.09 -9.62 9.91
N ILE A 373 -3.02 -9.12 10.75
CA ILE A 373 -2.84 -7.90 11.54
C ILE A 373 -1.74 -8.09 12.59
N MET A 374 -1.74 -9.24 13.28
CA MET A 374 -0.74 -9.59 14.30
C MET A 374 0.66 -9.69 13.69
N LYS A 375 0.82 -10.43 12.59
CA LYS A 375 2.10 -10.51 11.87
C LYS A 375 2.63 -9.15 11.44
N TYR A 376 1.74 -8.27 10.98
CA TYR A 376 2.14 -6.92 10.57
C TYR A 376 2.59 -6.06 11.76
N LYS A 377 2.00 -6.26 12.94
CA LYS A 377 2.46 -5.61 14.18
C LYS A 377 3.91 -6.00 14.49
N GLU A 378 4.19 -7.30 14.47
CA GLU A 378 5.52 -7.82 14.75
C GLU A 378 6.56 -7.32 13.72
N LEU A 379 6.20 -7.24 12.43
CA LEU A 379 7.05 -6.65 11.39
C LEU A 379 7.30 -5.14 11.59
N LEU A 380 6.33 -4.40 12.13
CA LEU A 380 6.54 -2.99 12.44
C LEU A 380 7.44 -2.82 13.67
N ASP A 381 7.20 -3.61 14.72
CA ASP A 381 7.94 -3.56 15.98
C ASP A 381 9.43 -3.91 15.76
N ASN A 382 9.73 -4.82 14.84
CA ASN A 382 11.11 -5.14 14.44
C ASN A 382 11.68 -4.24 13.33
N ASN A 383 10.95 -3.20 12.89
CA ASN A 383 11.32 -2.31 11.78
C ASN A 383 11.65 -3.04 10.47
N PHE A 384 10.94 -4.12 10.15
CA PHE A 384 11.21 -4.99 9.00
C PHE A 384 12.69 -5.42 8.92
N LYS A 385 13.35 -5.61 10.06
CA LYS A 385 14.73 -6.12 10.09
C LYS A 385 14.73 -7.63 9.86
N ILE A 386 15.73 -8.08 9.11
CA ILE A 386 16.08 -9.50 8.95
C ILE A 386 16.95 -9.88 10.14
N GLU A 387 16.59 -10.92 10.89
CA GLU A 387 17.58 -11.71 11.61
C GLU A 387 18.11 -12.73 10.58
N GLU A 388 19.37 -12.61 10.18
CA GLU A 388 19.98 -13.64 9.33
C GLU A 388 20.04 -14.92 10.16
N PRO A 389 19.62 -16.09 9.60
CA PRO A 389 19.90 -17.36 10.25
C PRO A 389 21.39 -17.42 10.53
N GLN A 390 21.77 -17.69 11.77
CA GLN A 390 23.18 -17.96 12.06
C GLN A 390 23.54 -19.25 11.32
N ASP A 391 24.31 -19.11 10.24
CA ASP A 391 25.00 -20.21 9.58
C ASP A 391 26.01 -20.80 10.57
N ASP A 392 25.56 -21.68 11.46
CA ASP A 392 26.43 -22.72 11.99
C ASP A 392 25.59 -23.92 12.47
N HIS A 393 25.83 -25.05 11.80
CA HIS A 393 25.41 -26.42 12.13
C HIS A 393 24.04 -26.88 11.62
N GLY A 394 24.11 -27.69 10.55
CA GLY A 394 23.30 -28.89 10.40
C GLY A 394 21.84 -28.67 10.02
N TYR A 395 21.42 -29.34 8.95
CA TYR A 395 20.00 -29.58 8.71
C TYR A 395 19.45 -30.42 9.87
N ASP A 396 18.90 -29.77 10.89
CA ASP A 396 17.95 -30.38 11.81
C ASP A 396 16.65 -29.55 11.76
N ASP A 397 15.54 -30.26 11.54
CA ASP A 397 14.17 -29.77 11.35
C ASP A 397 13.56 -29.17 12.64
N GLU A 398 14.16 -28.13 13.23
CA GLU A 398 13.60 -27.44 14.40
C GLU A 398 13.25 -25.97 14.11
N GLU A 399 11.93 -25.72 14.13
CA GLU A 399 11.21 -24.44 14.30
C GLU A 399 11.97 -23.14 13.94
N ASP A 400 12.00 -22.84 12.64
CA ASP A 400 12.45 -21.57 12.08
C ASP A 400 11.57 -20.41 12.62
N SER A 401 12.13 -19.59 13.53
CA SER A 401 11.41 -18.62 14.38
C SER A 401 10.93 -17.34 13.67
N GLY A 402 10.88 -17.34 12.33
CA GLY A 402 10.50 -16.18 11.53
C GLY A 402 8.98 -16.02 11.34
N ILE A 403 8.49 -14.77 11.42
CA ILE A 403 7.11 -14.38 11.09
C ILE A 403 6.71 -14.77 9.65
N MET A 404 6.00 -15.89 9.42
CA MET A 404 5.55 -16.28 8.08
C MET A 404 4.64 -15.23 7.39
N TRP A 405 5.23 -14.37 6.55
CA TRP A 405 4.55 -13.27 5.84
C TRP A 405 4.30 -13.58 4.35
N ILE A 406 3.02 -13.71 3.96
CA ILE A 406 2.62 -14.03 2.59
C ILE A 406 2.30 -12.74 1.84
N SER A 407 3.03 -12.46 0.77
CA SER A 407 3.00 -11.14 0.12
C SER A 407 2.96 -11.19 -1.41
N ASN A 408 2.77 -10.01 -2.04
CA ASN A 408 2.72 -9.92 -3.50
C ASN A 408 4.09 -10.12 -4.15
N SER A 409 5.17 -9.77 -3.45
CA SER A 409 6.53 -9.86 -3.98
C SER A 409 7.28 -11.12 -3.54
N THR A 410 6.68 -12.01 -2.74
CA THR A 410 7.35 -13.24 -2.26
C THR A 410 6.58 -14.52 -2.53
N LYS A 411 5.24 -14.47 -2.76
CA LYS A 411 4.40 -15.63 -3.16
C LYS A 411 4.49 -16.91 -2.27
N ALA A 412 5.07 -16.83 -1.05
CA ALA A 412 5.26 -17.84 0.04
C ALA A 412 6.72 -18.38 0.16
N LYS A 413 7.33 -18.69 1.33
CA LYS A 413 6.84 -19.01 2.70
C LYS A 413 7.57 -18.30 3.86
N TYR A 414 8.64 -17.56 3.63
CA TYR A 414 9.44 -16.98 4.72
C TYR A 414 9.35 -15.45 4.74
N PRO A 415 9.24 -14.81 5.93
CA PRO A 415 9.61 -13.41 6.04
C PRO A 415 11.02 -13.23 5.53
N TYR A 416 11.40 -12.03 5.12
CA TYR A 416 12.77 -11.74 4.69
C TYR A 416 13.16 -12.30 3.32
N THR A 417 12.23 -12.94 2.59
CA THR A 417 12.47 -13.35 1.20
C THR A 417 12.66 -12.12 0.33
N LYS A 418 13.78 -12.05 -0.39
CA LYS A 418 14.06 -10.99 -1.37
C LYS A 418 12.93 -10.89 -2.40
N GLY A 419 12.53 -9.65 -2.67
CA GLY A 419 11.62 -9.30 -3.75
C GLY A 419 12.22 -9.49 -5.14
N THR A 420 13.52 -9.77 -5.29
CA THR A 420 14.24 -9.98 -6.58
C THR A 420 14.02 -8.89 -7.65
N TYR A 421 13.40 -7.77 -7.30
CA TYR A 421 12.98 -6.73 -8.24
C TYR A 421 14.05 -5.67 -8.38
N LEU A 422 14.63 -5.25 -7.25
CA LEU A 422 15.62 -4.17 -7.22
C LEU A 422 17.06 -4.66 -7.20
N CYS A 423 17.36 -5.93 -7.45
CA CYS A 423 18.74 -6.41 -7.42
C CYS A 423 19.63 -5.65 -8.41
N VAL A 424 20.81 -5.22 -7.96
CA VAL A 424 21.77 -4.53 -8.84
C VAL A 424 22.24 -5.49 -9.94
N ASP A 425 22.34 -5.01 -11.19
CA ASP A 425 22.95 -5.79 -12.28
C ASP A 425 24.46 -5.97 -12.05
N LYS A 426 24.82 -7.05 -11.34
CA LYS A 426 26.21 -7.37 -10.96
C LYS A 426 27.14 -7.52 -12.17
N SER A 427 26.62 -7.87 -13.35
CA SER A 427 27.41 -8.04 -14.57
C SER A 427 28.02 -6.72 -15.07
N LYS A 428 27.44 -5.57 -14.67
CA LYS A 428 27.87 -4.23 -15.08
C LYS A 428 28.63 -3.46 -13.99
N LEU A 429 28.78 -4.04 -12.80
CA LEU A 429 29.41 -3.38 -11.64
C LEU A 429 30.95 -3.23 -11.75
N TYR A 430 31.60 -4.01 -12.62
CA TYR A 430 32.98 -4.45 -12.36
C TYR A 430 34.13 -3.63 -12.95
N LYS A 431 33.93 -2.47 -13.61
CA LYS A 431 35.05 -1.79 -14.30
C LYS A 431 35.46 -0.42 -13.77
N LYS A 432 34.73 0.17 -12.81
CA LYS A 432 35.07 1.52 -12.30
C LYS A 432 34.98 1.69 -10.78
N MET A 433 34.27 0.82 -10.06
CA MET A 433 34.06 0.98 -8.60
C MET A 433 35.32 0.74 -7.75
N ILE A 434 36.24 -0.12 -8.19
CA ILE A 434 37.57 -0.30 -7.59
C ILE A 434 38.38 1.01 -7.61
N LYS A 435 38.11 1.92 -8.57
CA LYS A 435 38.83 3.20 -8.70
C LYS A 435 38.31 4.33 -7.81
N ILE A 436 37.13 4.17 -7.18
CA ILE A 436 36.44 5.25 -6.43
C ILE A 436 36.28 4.88 -4.94
N GLY A 437 36.75 3.71 -4.49
CA GLY A 437 36.76 3.33 -3.07
C GLY A 437 35.37 3.11 -2.47
N HIS A 438 34.37 2.78 -3.28
CA HIS A 438 32.98 2.65 -2.84
C HIS A 438 32.51 1.22 -2.62
N ILE A 439 33.32 0.20 -2.88
CA ILE A 439 33.02 -1.19 -2.51
C ILE A 439 34.35 -1.83 -2.10
N GLU A 440 34.47 -2.28 -0.85
CA GLU A 440 35.47 -3.28 -0.46
C GLU A 440 34.97 -4.67 -0.86
N GLU A 441 35.92 -5.53 -1.27
CA GLU A 441 35.70 -6.85 -1.89
C GLU A 441 34.68 -7.72 -1.17
#